data_AF-A0A6N7VBQ5-F1
#
_entry.id   AF-A0A6N7VBQ5-F1
#
_cell.length_a   1.000
_cell.length_b   1.000
_cell.length_c   1.000
_cell.angle_alpha   90.00
_cell.angle_beta   90.00
_cell.angle_gamma   90.00
#
_symmetry.space_group_name_H-M   'P 1'
#
loop_
_entity.id
_entity.type
_entity.pdbx_description
1 polymer ?
#
loop_
_entity_poly.entity_id
_entity_poly.type
_entity_poly.pdbx_seq_one_letter_code
_entity_poly.pdbx_strand_id
1 'polypeptide(L)'
;MMEEKNKLISFNTWRKESIDLLTNKRIGKNEFLEKNYEYLKKLDLKPFSNISSVMEAIYNYQYYNIMAKRSNSLAFDIHNNPKKKKYYKNLINNRENFYHLKDIASLRLLELVEYSGIEAYYIKLRSKRLTGEIFEIVLKNHDKLILHSKSKSLLRKLVENNCFDSEIKESKIDSYVNKSY
;
A
#
# COMPACT_ATOMS: atom_id res chain seq x y z
N MET A 1 -16.92 -15.18 -12.20
CA MET A 1 -15.55 -15.16 -12.78
C MET A 1 -15.33 -14.04 -13.79
N MET A 2 -16.15 -13.87 -14.85
CA MET A 2 -15.94 -12.78 -15.82
C MET A 2 -16.11 -11.37 -15.20
N GLU A 3 -17.05 -11.24 -14.26
CA GLU A 3 -17.30 -9.97 -13.56
C GLU A 3 -16.13 -9.53 -12.64
N GLU A 4 -15.57 -10.44 -11.84
CA GLU A 4 -14.42 -10.14 -10.96
C GLU A 4 -13.17 -9.76 -11.75
N LYS A 5 -12.89 -10.48 -12.84
CA LYS A 5 -11.77 -10.15 -13.74
C LYS A 5 -11.94 -8.75 -14.33
N ASN A 6 -13.15 -8.38 -14.75
CA ASN A 6 -13.44 -7.03 -15.25
C ASN A 6 -13.27 -5.97 -14.15
N LYS A 7 -13.70 -6.25 -12.91
CA LYS A 7 -13.48 -5.37 -11.75
C LYS A 7 -11.99 -5.19 -11.46
N LEU A 8 -11.18 -6.24 -11.54
CA LEU A 8 -9.72 -6.17 -11.36
C LEU A 8 -9.03 -5.33 -12.45
N ILE A 9 -9.44 -5.51 -13.72
CA ILE A 9 -8.93 -4.71 -14.84
C ILE A 9 -9.29 -3.24 -14.62
N SER A 10 -10.56 -2.95 -14.36
CA SER A 10 -11.06 -1.59 -14.09
C SER A 10 -10.29 -0.94 -12.92
N PHE A 11 -10.10 -1.68 -11.83
CA PHE A 11 -9.33 -1.21 -10.68
C PHE A 11 -7.89 -0.87 -11.05
N ASN A 12 -7.21 -1.73 -11.81
CA ASN A 12 -5.82 -1.50 -12.18
C ASN A 12 -5.67 -0.29 -13.12
N THR A 13 -6.62 -0.08 -14.02
CA THR A 13 -6.69 1.13 -14.85
C THR A 13 -6.84 2.38 -13.98
N TRP A 14 -7.85 2.40 -13.11
CA TRP A 14 -8.08 3.51 -12.18
C TRP A 14 -6.88 3.80 -11.27
N ARG A 15 -6.22 2.74 -10.77
CA ARG A 15 -5.01 2.86 -9.93
C ARG A 15 -3.91 3.63 -10.66
N LYS A 16 -3.66 3.35 -11.93
CA LYS A 16 -2.64 4.04 -12.73
C LYS A 16 -3.03 5.49 -12.99
N GLU A 17 -4.29 5.71 -13.39
CA GLU A 17 -4.82 7.05 -13.65
C GLU A 17 -4.77 7.94 -12.39
N SER A 18 -5.14 7.41 -11.23
CA SER A 18 -5.12 8.18 -9.98
C SER A 18 -3.70 8.54 -9.55
N ILE A 19 -2.72 7.66 -9.80
CA ILE A 19 -1.29 7.96 -9.61
C ILE A 19 -0.85 9.08 -10.56
N ASP A 20 -1.31 9.09 -11.81
CA ASP A 20 -0.99 10.16 -12.77
C ASP A 20 -1.59 11.50 -12.36
N LEU A 21 -2.84 11.51 -11.88
CA LEU A 21 -3.46 12.72 -11.35
C LEU A 21 -2.65 13.32 -10.20
N LEU A 22 -2.16 12.47 -9.29
CA LEU A 22 -1.35 12.89 -8.15
C LEU A 22 0.05 13.37 -8.60
N THR A 23 0.70 12.62 -9.48
CA THR A 23 2.06 12.91 -9.99
C THR A 23 2.07 14.22 -10.77
N ASN A 24 1.07 14.44 -11.62
CA ASN A 24 0.88 15.67 -12.38
C ASN A 24 0.30 16.82 -11.55
N LYS A 25 0.20 16.66 -10.21
CA LYS A 25 -0.31 17.66 -9.27
C LYS A 25 -1.72 18.18 -9.59
N ARG A 26 -2.52 17.39 -10.31
CA ARG A 26 -3.93 17.71 -10.60
C ARG A 26 -4.83 17.51 -9.37
N ILE A 27 -4.43 16.62 -8.47
CA ILE A 27 -5.09 16.38 -7.18
C ILE A 27 -4.07 16.38 -6.04
N GLY A 28 -4.52 16.76 -4.85
CA GLY A 28 -3.73 16.68 -3.63
C GLY A 28 -3.66 15.26 -3.03
N LYS A 29 -2.80 15.06 -2.03
CA LYS A 29 -2.68 13.77 -1.31
C LYS A 29 -4.00 13.36 -0.66
N ASN A 30 -4.69 14.28 0.02
CA ASN A 30 -5.95 13.97 0.70
C ASN A 30 -7.04 13.59 -0.30
N GLU A 31 -7.15 14.34 -1.39
CA GLU A 31 -8.09 14.04 -2.47
C GLU A 31 -7.77 12.70 -3.17
N PHE A 32 -6.49 12.38 -3.40
CA PHE A 32 -6.07 11.09 -3.91
C PHE A 32 -6.50 9.94 -3.00
N LEU A 33 -6.33 10.07 -1.68
CA LEU A 33 -6.75 9.04 -0.73
C LEU A 33 -8.27 8.87 -0.71
N GLU A 34 -9.02 9.97 -0.71
CA GLU A 34 -10.48 9.94 -0.69
C GLU A 34 -11.04 9.34 -1.99
N LYS A 35 -10.56 9.79 -3.15
CA LYS A 35 -11.01 9.25 -4.44
C LYS A 35 -10.73 7.75 -4.58
N ASN A 36 -9.58 7.27 -4.10
CA ASN A 36 -9.28 5.84 -4.12
C ASN A 36 -10.18 5.04 -3.17
N TYR A 37 -10.48 5.58 -1.98
CA TYR A 37 -11.43 4.94 -1.06
C TYR A 37 -12.85 4.90 -1.64
N GLU A 38 -13.34 6.00 -2.21
CA GLU A 38 -14.64 6.06 -2.86
C GLU A 38 -14.73 5.12 -4.06
N TYR A 39 -13.66 5.02 -4.86
CA TYR A 39 -13.59 4.06 -5.95
C TYR A 39 -13.69 2.62 -5.45
N LEU A 40 -12.96 2.24 -4.39
CA LEU A 40 -13.06 0.90 -3.81
C LEU A 40 -14.47 0.55 -3.33
N LYS A 41 -15.17 1.51 -2.70
CA LYS A 41 -16.57 1.31 -2.29
C LYS A 41 -17.49 1.08 -3.48
N LYS A 42 -17.32 1.84 -4.56
CA LYS A 42 -18.13 1.72 -5.78
C LYS A 42 -17.83 0.43 -6.56
N LEU A 43 -16.58 -0.02 -6.55
CA LEU A 43 -16.16 -1.25 -7.20
C LEU A 43 -16.86 -2.47 -6.60
N ASP A 44 -17.16 -2.41 -5.29
CA ASP A 44 -17.79 -3.47 -4.51
C ASP A 44 -17.16 -4.84 -4.80
N LEU A 45 -15.84 -4.87 -4.65
CA LEU A 45 -15.03 -6.08 -4.72
C LEU A 45 -14.42 -6.27 -3.33
N LYS A 46 -14.46 -7.50 -2.82
CA LYS A 46 -13.82 -7.86 -1.55
C LYS A 46 -12.41 -8.40 -1.83
N PRO A 47 -11.47 -8.23 -0.90
CA PRO A 47 -10.17 -8.89 -0.99
C PRO A 47 -10.31 -10.40 -1.15
N PHE A 48 -9.43 -10.98 -1.96
CA PHE A 48 -9.39 -12.42 -2.22
C PHE A 48 -8.73 -13.14 -1.05
N SER A 49 -9.38 -14.16 -0.50
CA SER A 49 -8.81 -15.00 0.57
C SER A 49 -7.70 -15.91 0.03
N ASN A 50 -7.89 -16.48 -1.16
CA ASN A 50 -6.88 -17.25 -1.87
C ASN A 50 -6.36 -16.44 -3.06
N ILE A 51 -5.18 -15.85 -2.91
CA ILE A 51 -4.54 -15.05 -3.95
C ILE A 51 -3.79 -15.98 -4.90
N SER A 52 -4.35 -16.15 -6.08
CA SER A 52 -3.90 -17.06 -7.13
C SER A 52 -3.27 -16.35 -8.32
N SER A 53 -3.52 -15.04 -8.48
CA SER A 53 -2.99 -14.24 -9.59
C SER A 53 -2.31 -12.96 -9.13
N VAL A 54 -1.40 -12.44 -9.97
CA VAL A 54 -0.69 -11.17 -9.71
C VAL A 54 -1.67 -10.01 -9.54
N MET A 55 -2.75 -9.98 -10.33
CA MET A 55 -3.76 -8.92 -10.25
C MET A 55 -4.54 -8.95 -8.93
N GLU A 56 -4.88 -10.14 -8.41
CA GLU A 56 -5.48 -10.31 -7.09
C GLU A 56 -4.52 -9.84 -5.99
N ALA A 57 -3.24 -10.17 -6.10
CA ALA A 57 -2.23 -9.77 -5.11
C ALA A 57 -2.05 -8.25 -5.07
N ILE A 58 -1.96 -7.61 -6.24
CA ILE A 58 -1.92 -6.15 -6.38
C ILE A 58 -3.19 -5.52 -5.79
N TYR A 59 -4.36 -6.07 -6.11
CA TYR A 59 -5.63 -5.56 -5.61
C TYR A 59 -5.69 -5.62 -4.08
N ASN A 60 -5.40 -6.79 -3.49
CA ASN A 60 -5.40 -6.97 -2.04
C ASN A 60 -4.42 -6.01 -1.36
N TYR A 61 -3.19 -5.90 -1.88
CA TYR A 61 -2.20 -4.96 -1.37
C TYR A 61 -2.75 -3.53 -1.33
N GLN A 62 -3.30 -3.06 -2.44
CA GLN A 62 -3.80 -1.68 -2.53
C GLN A 62 -5.04 -1.47 -1.65
N TYR A 63 -5.96 -2.45 -1.64
CA TYR A 63 -7.14 -2.42 -0.78
C TYR A 63 -6.75 -2.22 0.68
N TYR A 64 -5.89 -3.09 1.21
CA TYR A 64 -5.47 -3.02 2.60
C TYR A 64 -4.66 -1.76 2.91
N ASN A 65 -3.83 -1.30 1.98
CA ASN A 65 -3.12 -0.02 2.12
C ASN A 65 -4.08 1.18 2.22
N ILE A 66 -5.11 1.23 1.36
CA ILE A 66 -6.13 2.29 1.39
C ILE A 66 -6.92 2.24 2.70
N MET A 67 -7.36 1.05 3.13
CA MET A 67 -8.12 0.87 4.36
C MET A 67 -7.31 1.21 5.62
N ALA A 68 -6.01 0.89 5.64
CA ALA A 68 -5.11 1.29 6.72
C ALA A 68 -4.98 2.82 6.81
N LYS A 69 -4.78 3.50 5.68
CA LYS A 69 -4.70 4.97 5.62
C LYS A 69 -6.00 5.64 6.03
N ARG A 70 -7.16 5.12 5.59
CA ARG A 70 -8.48 5.60 6.01
C ARG A 70 -8.70 5.43 7.50
N SER A 71 -8.38 4.25 8.05
CA SER A 71 -8.50 3.99 9.49
C SER A 71 -7.61 4.93 10.31
N ASN A 72 -6.39 5.21 9.83
CA ASN A 72 -5.49 6.16 10.46
C ASN A 72 -6.02 7.60 10.43
N SER A 73 -6.57 8.04 9.29
CA SER A 73 -7.18 9.37 9.15
C SER A 73 -8.36 9.53 10.12
N LEU A 74 -9.29 8.57 10.15
CA LEU A 74 -10.43 8.61 11.05
C LEU A 74 -10.00 8.58 12.52
N ALA A 75 -8.94 7.84 12.87
CA ALA A 75 -8.41 7.81 14.22
C ALA A 75 -7.83 9.17 14.61
N PHE A 76 -7.13 9.83 13.68
CA PHE A 76 -6.64 11.19 13.88
C PHE A 76 -7.79 12.18 14.09
N ASP A 77 -8.90 12.09 13.37
CA ASP A 77 -10.01 13.04 13.55
C ASP A 77 -10.68 12.97 14.92
N ILE A 78 -10.58 11.81 15.60
CA ILE A 78 -11.29 11.56 16.86
C ILE A 78 -10.38 11.41 18.08
N HIS A 79 -9.05 11.50 17.93
CA HIS A 79 -8.09 11.17 18.99
C HIS A 79 -8.28 11.98 20.28
N ASN A 80 -8.70 13.25 20.16
CA ASN A 80 -8.96 14.14 21.29
C ASN A 80 -10.38 14.02 21.86
N ASN A 81 -11.23 13.14 21.33
CA ASN A 81 -12.61 13.01 21.79
C ASN A 81 -12.73 11.88 22.85
N PRO A 82 -12.85 12.21 24.15
CA PRO A 82 -12.90 11.21 25.22
C PRO A 82 -14.11 10.27 25.11
N LYS A 83 -15.23 10.74 24.55
CA LYS A 83 -16.46 9.94 24.35
C LYS A 83 -16.27 8.85 23.28
N LYS A 84 -15.28 9.00 22.39
CA LYS A 84 -15.02 8.07 21.28
C LYS A 84 -13.82 7.15 21.52
N LYS A 85 -13.31 7.03 22.75
CA LYS A 85 -12.12 6.23 23.09
C LYS A 85 -12.18 4.78 22.60
N LYS A 86 -13.33 4.10 22.73
CA LYS A 86 -13.53 2.73 22.23
C LYS A 86 -13.42 2.66 20.70
N TYR A 87 -14.04 3.61 20.01
CA TYR A 87 -14.00 3.68 18.54
C TYR A 87 -12.59 3.99 18.03
N TYR A 88 -11.86 4.90 18.69
CA TYR A 88 -10.45 5.17 18.41
C TYR A 88 -9.60 3.90 18.50
N LYS A 89 -9.73 3.13 19.60
CA LYS A 89 -9.00 1.87 19.77
C LYS A 89 -9.30 0.88 18.64
N ASN A 90 -10.57 0.77 18.23
CA ASN A 90 -10.97 -0.08 17.11
C ASN A 90 -10.31 0.37 15.78
N LEU A 91 -10.24 1.67 15.50
CA LEU A 91 -9.60 2.18 14.29
C LEU A 91 -8.09 1.91 14.27
N ILE A 92 -7.41 2.02 15.43
CA ILE A 92 -5.99 1.65 15.56
C ILE A 92 -5.79 0.15 15.31
N ASN A 93 -6.62 -0.70 15.92
CA ASN A 93 -6.56 -2.14 15.69
C ASN A 93 -6.81 -2.50 14.22
N ASN A 94 -7.80 -1.88 13.59
CA ASN A 94 -8.10 -2.05 12.17
C ASN A 94 -6.89 -1.65 11.30
N ARG A 95 -6.26 -0.50 11.61
CA ARG A 95 -5.06 -0.04 10.90
C ARG A 95 -3.94 -1.09 10.96
N GLU A 96 -3.61 -1.59 12.15
CA GLU A 96 -2.56 -2.61 12.29
C GLU A 96 -2.91 -3.91 11.57
N ASN A 97 -4.17 -4.36 11.66
CA ASN A 97 -4.65 -5.54 10.93
C ASN A 97 -4.54 -5.36 9.42
N PHE A 98 -4.92 -4.20 8.89
CA PHE A 98 -4.78 -3.90 7.47
C PHE A 98 -3.31 -3.84 7.03
N TYR A 99 -2.40 -3.30 7.85
CA TYR A 99 -0.97 -3.37 7.52
C TYR A 99 -0.44 -4.81 7.50
N HIS A 100 -0.89 -5.66 8.43
CA HIS A 100 -0.55 -7.08 8.42
C HIS A 100 -1.04 -7.78 7.15
N LEU A 101 -2.31 -7.60 6.79
CA LEU A 101 -2.89 -8.19 5.57
C LEU A 101 -2.25 -7.64 4.28
N LYS A 102 -1.87 -6.37 4.27
CA LYS A 102 -1.09 -5.75 3.19
C LYS A 102 0.25 -6.45 3.00
N ASP A 103 0.95 -6.77 4.09
CA ASP A 103 2.25 -7.45 4.02
C ASP A 103 2.10 -8.91 3.56
N ILE A 104 1.02 -9.60 3.95
CA ILE A 104 0.69 -10.94 3.40
C ILE A 104 0.47 -10.87 1.89
N ALA A 105 -0.32 -9.91 1.41
CA ALA A 105 -0.55 -9.71 -0.03
C ALA A 105 0.75 -9.37 -0.78
N SER A 106 1.64 -8.60 -0.15
CA SER A 106 2.96 -8.27 -0.71
C SER A 106 3.84 -9.51 -0.86
N LEU A 107 3.92 -10.34 0.18
CA LEU A 107 4.67 -11.60 0.11
C LEU A 107 4.14 -12.49 -1.00
N ARG A 108 2.81 -12.64 -1.08
CA ARG A 108 2.19 -13.48 -2.10
C ARG A 108 2.42 -12.97 -3.52
N LEU A 109 2.43 -11.65 -3.71
CA LEU A 109 2.82 -11.04 -4.98
C LEU A 109 4.26 -11.38 -5.35
N LEU A 110 5.21 -11.30 -4.41
CA LEU A 110 6.62 -11.64 -4.64
C LEU A 110 6.80 -13.11 -5.04
N GLU A 111 6.08 -14.02 -4.39
CA GLU A 111 6.08 -15.44 -4.73
C GLU A 111 5.54 -15.69 -6.14
N LEU A 112 4.41 -15.05 -6.50
CA LEU A 112 3.77 -15.22 -7.82
C LEU A 112 4.62 -14.70 -8.98
N VAL A 113 5.50 -13.73 -8.74
CA VAL A 113 6.46 -13.24 -9.74
C VAL A 113 7.84 -13.87 -9.59
N GLU A 114 7.99 -14.86 -8.69
CA GLU A 114 9.24 -15.58 -8.44
C GLU A 114 10.42 -14.65 -8.15
N TYR A 115 10.15 -13.53 -7.46
CA TYR A 115 11.13 -12.47 -7.19
C TYR A 115 11.79 -11.86 -8.45
N SER A 116 11.24 -12.11 -9.64
CA SER A 116 11.76 -11.60 -10.90
C SER A 116 11.48 -10.11 -11.08
N GLY A 117 12.51 -9.36 -11.46
CA GLY A 117 12.42 -7.91 -11.68
C GLY A 117 12.13 -7.11 -10.41
N ILE A 118 12.46 -7.64 -9.24
CA ILE A 118 12.31 -6.96 -7.95
C ILE A 118 13.56 -6.16 -7.61
N GLU A 119 13.37 -4.92 -7.17
CA GLU A 119 14.41 -4.14 -6.51
C GLU A 119 13.81 -3.53 -5.25
N ALA A 120 14.39 -3.80 -4.10
CA ALA A 120 13.95 -3.26 -2.82
C ALA A 120 15.10 -2.55 -2.10
N TYR A 121 14.78 -1.44 -1.43
CA TYR A 121 15.77 -0.62 -0.72
C TYR A 121 15.13 0.19 0.40
N TYR A 122 15.93 0.61 1.37
CA TYR A 122 15.47 1.54 2.38
C TYR A 122 15.13 2.89 1.76
N ILE A 123 14.08 3.53 2.24
CA ILE A 123 13.70 4.87 1.78
C ILE A 123 14.05 5.95 2.77
N LYS A 124 14.51 7.08 2.25
CA LYS A 124 14.72 8.29 3.02
C LYS A 124 13.37 8.91 3.39
N LEU A 125 13.18 9.16 4.68
CA LEU A 125 11.97 9.79 5.20
C LEU A 125 12.30 11.12 5.87
N ARG A 126 11.35 12.06 5.90
CA ARG A 126 11.52 13.30 6.69
C ARG A 126 11.69 13.03 8.19
N SER A 127 11.10 11.94 8.68
CA SER A 127 11.26 11.50 10.06
C SER A 127 12.56 10.72 10.24
N LYS A 128 13.50 11.29 11.01
CA LYS A 128 14.77 10.61 11.36
C LYS A 128 14.54 9.25 12.04
N ARG A 129 13.47 9.10 12.81
CA ARG A 129 13.12 7.85 13.52
C ARG A 129 12.65 6.73 12.58
N LEU A 130 12.06 7.08 11.44
CA LEU A 130 11.52 6.08 10.49
C LEU A 130 12.46 5.81 9.32
N THR A 131 13.50 6.63 9.17
CA THR A 131 14.54 6.41 8.15
C THR A 131 15.31 5.15 8.51
N GLY A 132 15.43 4.21 7.56
CA GLY A 132 16.02 2.89 7.79
C GLY A 132 15.07 1.83 8.37
N GLU A 133 13.80 2.19 8.63
CA GLU A 133 12.78 1.23 9.09
C GLU A 133 11.80 0.84 7.98
N ILE A 134 11.50 1.77 7.07
CA ILE A 134 10.64 1.53 5.92
C ILE A 134 11.49 1.29 4.69
N PHE A 135 11.13 0.24 3.96
CA PHE A 135 11.70 -0.05 2.65
C PHE A 135 10.61 -0.03 1.58
N GLU A 136 11.04 0.27 0.37
CA GLU A 136 10.25 0.26 -0.85
C GLU A 136 10.60 -0.99 -1.66
N ILE A 137 9.61 -1.53 -2.37
CA ILE A 137 9.79 -2.66 -3.29
C ILE A 137 9.26 -2.21 -4.65
N VAL A 138 10.13 -2.20 -5.63
CA VAL A 138 9.83 -1.82 -7.01
C VAL A 138 9.73 -3.08 -7.85
N LEU A 139 8.60 -3.25 -8.52
CA LEU A 139 8.40 -4.32 -9.50
C LEU A 139 8.66 -3.76 -10.90
N LYS A 140 9.86 -3.97 -11.45
CA LYS A 140 10.30 -3.38 -12.73
C LYS A 140 9.42 -3.78 -13.91
N ASN A 141 8.86 -4.99 -13.85
CA ASN A 141 7.99 -5.54 -14.90
C ASN A 141 6.52 -5.11 -14.76
N HIS A 142 6.18 -4.34 -13.72
CA HIS A 142 4.82 -3.89 -13.45
C HIS A 142 4.73 -2.37 -13.34
N ASP A 143 4.11 -1.78 -14.37
CA ASP A 143 3.95 -0.34 -14.49
C ASP A 143 3.28 0.31 -13.26
N LYS A 144 3.94 1.35 -12.74
CA LYS A 144 3.57 2.15 -11.55
C LYS A 144 3.28 1.31 -10.31
N LEU A 145 3.89 0.13 -10.17
CA LEU A 145 3.69 -0.73 -9.00
C LEU A 145 4.86 -0.61 -8.04
N ILE A 146 4.60 0.11 -6.95
CA ILE A 146 5.55 0.33 -5.87
C ILE A 146 4.89 -0.08 -4.56
N LEU A 147 5.53 -1.02 -3.87
CA LEU A 147 5.12 -1.46 -2.54
C LEU A 147 5.99 -0.79 -1.48
N HIS A 148 5.52 -0.77 -0.24
CA HIS A 148 6.34 -0.37 0.90
C HIS A 148 5.93 -1.16 2.14
N SER A 149 6.89 -1.47 2.99
CA SER A 149 6.66 -2.18 4.24
C SER A 149 7.70 -1.83 5.30
N LYS A 150 7.38 -2.19 6.54
CA LYS A 150 8.29 -2.21 7.70
C LYS A 150 8.45 -3.64 8.25
N SER A 151 7.89 -4.64 7.57
CA SER A 151 7.86 -6.02 8.05
C SER A 151 9.25 -6.64 7.95
N LYS A 152 9.80 -7.02 9.12
CA LYS A 152 11.09 -7.73 9.19
C LYS A 152 11.04 -9.08 8.49
N SER A 153 9.89 -9.76 8.49
CA SER A 153 9.71 -11.03 7.78
C SER A 153 9.80 -10.84 6.27
N LEU A 154 9.13 -9.82 5.74
CA LEU A 154 9.15 -9.50 4.30
C LEU A 154 10.55 -9.04 3.86
N LEU A 155 11.21 -8.22 4.69
CA LEU A 155 12.61 -7.82 4.47
C LEU A 155 13.52 -9.05 4.38
N ARG A 156 13.41 -9.99 5.33
CA ARG A 156 14.19 -11.22 5.34
C ARG A 156 14.01 -12.01 4.05
N LYS A 157 12.77 -12.12 3.56
CA LYS A 157 12.47 -12.80 2.29
C LYS A 157 13.10 -12.12 1.08
N LEU A 158 13.12 -10.79 1.05
CA LEU A 158 13.79 -10.03 -0.03
C LEU A 158 15.32 -10.23 0.01
N VAL A 159 15.92 -10.25 1.19
CA VAL A 159 17.36 -10.52 1.37
C VAL A 159 17.70 -11.95 0.97
N GLU A 160 16.92 -12.94 1.42
CA GLU A 160 17.10 -14.36 1.07
C GLU A 160 17.07 -14.61 -0.45
N ASN A 161 16.31 -13.79 -1.19
CA ASN A 161 16.20 -13.86 -2.65
C ASN A 161 17.08 -12.86 -3.40
N ASN A 162 18.09 -12.25 -2.74
CA ASN A 162 19.02 -11.28 -3.33
C ASN A 162 18.35 -10.08 -4.02
N CYS A 163 17.18 -9.67 -3.54
CA CYS A 163 16.38 -8.57 -4.11
C CYS A 163 16.48 -7.28 -3.30
N PHE A 164 17.24 -7.28 -2.21
CA PHE A 164 17.32 -6.16 -1.28
C PHE A 164 18.69 -5.49 -1.30
N ASP A 165 18.68 -4.17 -1.47
CA ASP A 165 19.81 -3.28 -1.35
C ASP A 165 19.71 -2.50 -0.03
N SER A 166 20.74 -2.63 0.80
CA SER A 166 20.79 -1.97 2.12
C SER A 166 21.03 -0.46 2.06
N GLU A 167 21.29 0.10 0.88
CA GLU A 167 21.41 1.55 0.72
C GLU A 167 20.08 2.29 0.95
N ILE A 168 20.17 3.50 1.48
CA ILE A 168 19.04 4.41 1.63
C ILE A 168 18.91 5.24 0.36
N LYS A 169 17.78 5.13 -0.33
CA LYS A 169 17.47 5.88 -1.56
C LYS A 169 16.29 6.82 -1.37
N GLU A 170 16.19 7.84 -2.23
CA GLU A 170 14.96 8.64 -2.34
C GLU A 170 13.82 7.73 -2.84
N SER A 171 12.63 7.89 -2.26
CA SER A 171 11.47 7.08 -2.65
C SER A 171 11.00 7.45 -4.06
N LYS A 172 10.69 6.45 -4.92
CA LYS A 172 10.11 6.72 -6.25
C LYS A 172 8.73 7.38 -6.18
N ILE A 173 8.14 7.37 -4.99
CA ILE A 173 6.82 7.92 -4.67
C ILE A 173 6.91 8.96 -3.54
N ASP A 174 8.07 9.62 -3.43
CA ASP A 174 8.37 10.63 -2.42
C ASP A 174 7.26 11.69 -2.28
N SER A 175 6.72 12.13 -3.42
CA SER A 175 5.69 13.17 -3.53
C SER A 175 4.43 12.93 -2.69
N TYR A 176 4.15 11.67 -2.30
CA TYR A 176 3.06 11.31 -1.40
C TYR A 176 3.45 10.51 -0.15
N VAL A 177 4.61 9.84 -0.14
CA VAL A 177 5.10 9.14 1.04
C VAL A 177 5.57 10.12 2.13
N ASN A 178 6.25 11.20 1.76
CA ASN A 178 6.88 12.12 2.71
C ASN A 178 6.04 13.34 3.13
N LYS A 179 4.77 13.43 2.69
CA LYS A 179 3.84 14.47 3.18
C LYS A 179 3.20 14.04 4.50
N SER A 180 3.30 14.87 5.55
CA SER A 180 2.58 14.68 6.81
C SER A 180 1.06 14.69 6.59
N TYR A 181 0.33 13.95 7.43
CA TYR A 181 -1.12 14.09 7.59
C TYR A 181 -1.41 15.27 8.51
#